data_AF-A0A838S6T7-F1
#
_entry.id   AF-A0A838S6T7-F1
#
_cell.length_a   1.000
_cell.length_b   1.000
_cell.length_c   1.000
_cell.angle_alpha   90.00
_cell.angle_beta   90.00
_cell.angle_gamma   90.00
#
_symmetry.space_group_name_H-M   'P 1'
#
loop_
_entity.id
_entity.type
_entity.pdbx_description
1 polymer ?
#
loop_
_entity_poly.entity_id
_entity_poly.type
_entity_poly.pdbx_seq_one_letter_code
_entity_poly.pdbx_strand_id
1 'polypeptide(L)'
;MTDQGGPVDPARILQRVIMPREDDPLEVRPLYLDETETAAGRGAEVLSRHAVSVPPAVQLSFASYFNAFPASYWKRWTRVEEVALRLTVQGAGRVDLYRSKPNGDVVHLQGKQLDTGDVATELEFRVSLAPFEDGGWVWFDVATRHEALTVADGAWMVDEPLPPRALAVAITTFNRPADCVAAVLALAEDEAVLGVLTRVFVVDQGSVKVRDHHEFAAAT
;
A
#
# COMPACT_ATOMS: atom_id res chain seq x y z
N MET A 1 18.72 -23.16 4.82
CA MET A 1 19.47 -22.01 4.27
C MET A 1 18.57 -20.81 4.47
N THR A 2 18.75 -20.10 5.57
CA THR A 2 17.93 -18.97 5.98
C THR A 2 18.30 -17.79 5.09
N ASP A 3 17.41 -17.48 4.14
CA ASP A 3 17.44 -16.25 3.36
C ASP A 3 17.23 -15.09 4.35
N GLN A 4 18.30 -14.35 4.65
CA GLN A 4 18.20 -13.07 5.36
C GLN A 4 17.71 -12.09 4.30
N GLY A 5 16.39 -11.88 4.25
CA GLY A 5 15.79 -11.15 3.14
C GLY A 5 16.30 -9.72 3.08
N GLY A 6 16.92 -9.43 1.94
CA GLY A 6 17.15 -8.06 1.52
C GLY A 6 15.83 -7.37 1.18
N PRO A 7 15.87 -6.06 0.88
CA PRO A 7 14.69 -5.30 0.48
C PRO A 7 13.94 -6.02 -0.66
N VAL A 8 12.60 -6.01 -0.57
CA VAL A 8 11.74 -6.62 -1.60
C VAL A 8 12.09 -6.04 -2.96
N ASP A 9 12.47 -6.89 -3.89
CA ASP A 9 12.73 -6.50 -5.28
C ASP A 9 11.51 -5.73 -5.82
N PRO A 10 11.66 -4.43 -6.15
CA PRO A 10 10.55 -3.61 -6.63
C PRO A 10 9.88 -4.18 -7.87
N ALA A 11 10.61 -4.95 -8.68
CA ALA A 11 10.05 -5.60 -9.86
C ALA A 11 9.02 -6.68 -9.52
N ARG A 12 8.94 -7.15 -8.27
CA ARG A 12 7.97 -8.16 -7.82
C ARG A 12 6.74 -7.56 -7.14
N ILE A 13 6.76 -6.27 -6.82
CA ILE A 13 5.70 -5.62 -6.05
C ILE A 13 4.50 -5.32 -6.95
N LEU A 14 3.32 -5.77 -6.51
CA LEU A 14 2.04 -5.44 -7.13
C LEU A 14 1.40 -4.20 -6.49
N GLN A 15 1.43 -4.13 -5.16
CA GLN A 15 0.78 -3.09 -4.36
C GLN A 15 1.51 -2.94 -3.02
N ARG A 16 1.93 -1.72 -2.68
CA ARG A 16 2.48 -1.41 -1.36
C ARG A 16 1.36 -1.19 -0.35
N VAL A 17 1.61 -1.57 0.90
CA VAL A 17 0.82 -1.19 2.05
C VAL A 17 1.27 0.21 2.45
N ILE A 18 0.34 1.15 2.51
CA ILE A 18 0.62 2.57 2.75
C ILE A 18 -0.22 3.14 3.90
N MET A 19 0.34 4.11 4.59
CA MET A 19 -0.31 4.87 5.67
C MET A 19 -0.69 6.27 5.19
N PRO A 20 -1.62 6.99 5.84
CA PRO A 20 -1.89 8.41 5.56
C PRO A 20 -0.63 9.29 5.67
N ARG A 21 -0.60 10.41 4.95
CA ARG A 21 0.41 11.46 5.18
C ARG A 21 0.13 12.16 6.51
N GLU A 22 1.13 12.84 7.05
CA GLU A 22 0.99 13.61 8.29
C GLU A 22 -0.03 14.75 8.16
N ASP A 23 -0.11 15.34 6.97
CA ASP A 23 -1.01 16.43 6.61
C ASP A 23 -2.37 15.98 6.04
N ASP A 24 -2.59 14.67 5.89
CA ASP A 24 -3.87 14.13 5.42
C ASP A 24 -4.99 14.43 6.45
N PRO A 25 -6.18 14.90 6.01
CA PRO A 25 -7.33 15.05 6.90
C PRO A 25 -7.69 13.74 7.60
N LEU A 26 -8.05 13.78 8.88
CA LEU A 26 -8.42 12.56 9.62
C LEU A 26 -9.58 11.78 8.98
N GLU A 27 -10.46 12.46 8.24
CA GLU A 27 -11.58 11.85 7.51
C GLU A 27 -11.14 10.90 6.39
N VAL A 28 -9.91 11.04 5.86
CA VAL A 28 -9.38 10.14 4.82
C VAL A 28 -8.63 8.94 5.40
N ARG A 29 -8.30 8.96 6.70
CA ARG A 29 -7.60 7.86 7.37
C ARG A 29 -8.26 6.49 7.21
N PRO A 30 -9.60 6.35 7.23
CA PRO A 30 -10.29 5.09 6.97
C PRO A 30 -10.03 4.48 5.58
N LEU A 31 -9.51 5.25 4.61
CA LEU A 31 -9.09 4.70 3.32
C LEU A 31 -7.82 3.83 3.43
N TYR A 32 -7.07 3.98 4.53
CA TYR A 32 -5.82 3.30 4.79
C TYR A 32 -5.93 2.30 5.95
N LEU A 33 -6.59 2.70 7.04
CA LEU A 33 -6.59 1.97 8.31
C LEU A 33 -8.00 1.91 8.88
N ASP A 34 -8.49 0.73 9.23
CA ASP A 34 -9.75 0.54 9.94
C ASP A 34 -9.48 0.30 11.44
N GLU A 35 -9.83 1.30 12.25
CA GLU A 35 -9.60 1.39 13.69
C GLU A 35 -10.90 1.29 14.51
N THR A 36 -11.98 0.81 13.89
CA THR A 36 -13.34 0.80 14.49
C THR A 36 -13.47 -0.02 15.77
N GLU A 37 -12.57 -0.98 16.01
CA GLU A 37 -12.56 -1.84 17.20
C GLU A 37 -11.58 -1.40 18.30
N THR A 38 -10.99 -0.20 18.21
CA THR A 38 -10.00 0.27 19.20
C THR A 38 -10.62 0.52 20.59
N ALA A 39 -10.50 -0.47 21.47
CA ALA A 39 -11.17 -0.56 22.79
C ALA A 39 -10.80 0.52 23.83
N ALA A 40 -9.89 1.45 23.54
CA ALA A 40 -9.33 2.34 24.56
C ALA A 40 -9.02 3.79 24.11
N GLY A 41 -9.48 4.24 22.94
CA GLY A 41 -9.13 5.57 22.42
C GLY A 41 -7.64 5.75 22.12
N ARG A 42 -6.88 4.65 22.04
CA ARG A 42 -5.49 4.59 21.58
C ARG A 42 -5.52 4.03 20.17
N GLY A 43 -5.31 4.90 19.18
CA GLY A 43 -5.18 4.51 17.77
C GLY A 43 -3.77 4.04 17.45
N ALA A 44 -3.60 3.49 16.25
CA ALA A 44 -2.29 3.16 15.73
C ALA A 44 -1.49 4.44 15.42
N GLU A 45 -0.21 4.44 15.73
CA GLU A 45 0.69 5.55 15.47
C GLU A 45 1.31 5.38 14.07
N VAL A 46 1.01 6.28 13.15
CA VAL A 46 1.62 6.28 11.82
C VAL A 46 3.02 6.88 11.94
N LEU A 47 4.04 6.05 11.67
CA LEU A 47 5.45 6.44 11.79
C LEU A 47 5.98 7.02 10.47
N SER A 48 5.48 6.51 9.34
CA SER A 48 5.78 7.01 7.99
C SER A 48 4.71 6.53 7.01
N ARG A 49 4.82 6.93 5.74
CA ARG A 49 3.95 6.41 4.65
C ARG A 49 4.00 4.89 4.49
N HIS A 50 5.00 4.21 5.02
CA HIS A 50 5.17 2.76 4.90
C HIS A 50 5.33 2.06 6.26
N ALA A 51 5.06 2.74 7.38
CA ALA A 51 5.23 2.15 8.71
C ALA A 51 4.18 2.64 9.73
N VAL A 52 3.68 1.72 10.54
CA VAL A 52 2.72 1.98 11.60
C VAL A 52 3.06 1.16 12.85
N SER A 53 2.95 1.78 14.02
CA SER A 53 3.07 1.14 15.33
C SER A 53 1.68 0.90 15.91
N VAL A 54 1.36 -0.36 16.21
CA VAL A 54 0.13 -0.75 16.89
C VAL A 54 0.44 -0.88 18.38
N PRO A 55 -0.12 -0.02 19.26
CA PRO A 55 0.17 -0.07 20.68
C PRO A 55 -0.46 -1.31 21.35
N PRO A 56 -0.13 -1.63 22.60
CA PRO A 56 -0.74 -2.75 23.32
C PRO A 56 -2.26 -2.68 23.42
N ALA A 57 -2.91 -3.85 23.39
CA ALA A 57 -4.36 -4.03 23.50
C ALA A 57 -5.17 -3.31 22.41
N VAL A 58 -4.63 -3.29 21.18
CA VAL A 58 -5.26 -2.69 20.00
C VAL A 58 -5.38 -3.73 18.88
N GLN A 59 -6.50 -3.65 18.16
CA GLN A 59 -6.70 -4.33 16.90
C GLN A 59 -6.78 -3.27 15.79
N LEU A 60 -6.01 -3.48 14.73
CA LEU A 60 -5.93 -2.62 13.57
C LEU A 60 -6.20 -3.45 12.32
N SER A 61 -7.21 -3.06 11.55
CA SER A 61 -7.55 -3.74 10.31
C SER A 61 -6.99 -2.99 9.10
N PHE A 62 -6.48 -3.75 8.12
CA PHE A 62 -6.09 -3.25 6.80
C PHE A 62 -7.12 -3.65 5.74
N ALA A 63 -8.35 -3.96 6.14
CA ALA A 63 -9.52 -4.11 5.27
C ALA A 63 -9.98 -2.76 4.70
N SER A 64 -9.06 -2.02 4.08
CA SER A 64 -9.24 -0.65 3.64
C SER A 64 -8.99 -0.51 2.14
N TYR A 65 -9.42 0.61 1.57
CA TYR A 65 -9.37 0.85 0.12
C TYR A 65 -7.96 0.73 -0.46
N PHE A 66 -6.96 1.31 0.20
CA PHE A 66 -5.57 1.30 -0.30
C PHE A 66 -4.78 0.03 0.05
N ASN A 67 -5.14 -0.68 1.14
CA ASN A 67 -4.29 -1.76 1.67
C ASN A 67 -4.84 -3.17 1.45
N ALA A 68 -6.16 -3.32 1.28
CA ALA A 68 -6.73 -4.58 0.84
C ALA A 68 -6.35 -4.86 -0.62
N PHE A 69 -6.06 -6.12 -0.93
CA PHE A 69 -5.72 -6.59 -2.26
C PHE A 69 -6.96 -7.00 -3.05
N PRO A 70 -7.20 -6.43 -4.24
CA PRO A 70 -8.37 -6.71 -5.08
C PRO A 70 -8.23 -8.04 -5.82
N ALA A 71 -8.20 -9.15 -5.08
CA ALA A 71 -7.86 -10.50 -5.57
C ALA A 71 -8.66 -10.95 -6.80
N SER A 72 -9.97 -10.68 -6.85
CA SER A 72 -10.79 -11.09 -7.99
C SER A 72 -10.42 -10.38 -9.30
N TYR A 73 -9.97 -9.12 -9.23
CA TYR A 73 -9.53 -8.39 -10.42
C TYR A 73 -8.23 -8.97 -10.97
N TRP A 74 -7.28 -9.28 -10.10
CA TRP A 74 -6.03 -9.93 -10.49
C TRP A 74 -6.29 -11.31 -11.09
N LYS A 75 -7.15 -12.12 -10.46
CA LYS A 75 -7.58 -13.42 -10.99
C LYS A 75 -8.20 -13.30 -12.38
N ARG A 76 -9.05 -12.29 -12.60
CA ARG A 76 -9.83 -12.16 -13.84
C ARG A 76 -9.04 -11.60 -15.02
N TRP A 77 -8.11 -10.69 -14.76
CA TRP A 77 -7.49 -9.85 -15.80
C TRP A 77 -5.98 -10.03 -15.95
N THR A 78 -5.36 -10.91 -15.17
CA THR A 78 -3.92 -11.19 -15.24
C THR A 78 -3.64 -12.69 -15.30
N ARG A 79 -2.36 -13.06 -15.36
CA ARG A 79 -1.89 -14.46 -15.29
C ARG A 79 -1.45 -14.86 -13.88
N VAL A 80 -1.64 -14.00 -12.89
CA VAL A 80 -1.22 -14.26 -11.52
C VAL A 80 -2.14 -15.29 -10.90
N GLU A 81 -1.58 -16.38 -10.38
CA GLU A 81 -2.33 -17.47 -9.73
C GLU A 81 -2.18 -17.47 -8.20
N GLU A 82 -1.09 -16.89 -7.70
CA GLU A 82 -0.77 -16.75 -6.29
C GLU A 82 -0.12 -15.39 -6.05
N VAL A 83 -0.42 -14.79 -4.90
CA VAL A 83 0.26 -13.60 -4.40
C VAL A 83 0.81 -13.85 -3.00
N ALA A 84 1.89 -13.15 -2.67
CA ALA A 84 2.45 -13.14 -1.33
C ALA A 84 2.24 -11.76 -0.70
N LEU A 85 1.74 -11.72 0.54
CA LEU A 85 1.87 -10.56 1.41
C LEU A 85 3.19 -10.69 2.16
N ARG A 86 4.10 -9.74 2.00
CA ARG A 86 5.32 -9.62 2.80
C ARG A 86 5.24 -8.38 3.69
N LEU A 87 5.61 -8.52 4.96
CA LEU A 87 5.67 -7.44 5.94
C LEU A 87 7.01 -7.50 6.69
N THR A 88 7.56 -6.35 7.05
CA THR A 88 8.57 -6.25 8.10
C THR A 88 7.87 -5.99 9.42
N VAL A 89 8.11 -6.82 10.43
CA VAL A 89 7.45 -6.74 11.74
C VAL A 89 8.46 -6.69 12.88
N GLN A 90 8.17 -5.90 13.91
CA GLN A 90 9.01 -5.78 15.11
C GLN A 90 8.14 -5.59 16.35
N GLY A 91 8.43 -6.31 17.43
CA GLY A 91 7.64 -6.37 18.66
C GLY A 91 6.83 -7.67 18.77
N ALA A 92 5.70 -7.62 19.48
CA ALA A 92 4.88 -8.80 19.76
C ALA A 92 3.39 -8.57 19.52
N GLY A 93 2.75 -9.55 18.89
CA GLY A 93 1.36 -9.46 18.48
C GLY A 93 0.97 -10.62 17.57
N ARG A 94 -0.11 -10.46 16.83
CA ARG A 94 -0.59 -11.43 15.85
C ARG A 94 -0.94 -10.72 14.56
N VAL A 95 -0.56 -11.32 13.44
CA VAL A 95 -1.01 -10.91 12.12
C VAL A 95 -1.91 -12.01 11.56
N ASP A 96 -3.12 -11.63 11.16
CA ASP A 96 -4.14 -12.51 10.63
C ASP A 96 -4.48 -12.12 9.21
N LEU A 97 -4.64 -13.11 8.34
CA LEU A 97 -4.98 -12.93 6.95
C LEU A 97 -6.41 -13.37 6.70
N TYR A 98 -7.16 -12.56 5.97
CA TYR A 98 -8.56 -12.78 5.67
C TYR A 98 -8.80 -12.65 4.17
N ARG A 99 -9.94 -13.19 3.75
CA ARG A 99 -10.54 -12.86 2.47
C ARG A 99 -12.03 -12.62 2.59
N SER A 100 -12.60 -11.95 1.60
CA SER A 100 -14.05 -11.89 1.43
C SER A 100 -14.52 -12.84 0.32
N LYS A 101 -15.75 -13.33 0.48
CA LYS A 101 -16.53 -13.90 -0.62
C LYS A 101 -17.18 -12.78 -1.46
N PRO A 102 -17.73 -13.07 -2.64
CA PRO A 102 -18.43 -12.08 -3.47
C PRO A 102 -19.60 -11.38 -2.77
N ASN A 103 -20.24 -12.05 -1.81
CA ASN A 103 -21.34 -11.51 -1.00
C ASN A 103 -20.87 -10.68 0.22
N GLY A 104 -19.56 -10.52 0.41
CA GLY A 104 -18.96 -9.80 1.53
C GLY A 104 -18.66 -10.64 2.77
N ASP A 105 -19.04 -11.93 2.81
CA ASP A 105 -18.73 -12.79 3.96
C ASP A 105 -17.22 -12.88 4.16
N VAL A 106 -16.77 -12.66 5.40
CA VAL A 106 -15.36 -12.76 5.79
C VAL A 106 -14.98 -14.21 6.07
N VAL A 107 -13.80 -14.62 5.59
CA VAL A 107 -13.20 -15.92 5.82
C VAL A 107 -11.77 -15.73 6.31
N HIS A 108 -11.47 -16.21 7.51
CA HIS A 108 -10.10 -16.29 8.02
C HIS A 108 -9.31 -17.33 7.22
N LEU A 109 -8.09 -16.98 6.80
CA LEU A 109 -7.22 -17.86 6.02
C LEU A 109 -6.12 -18.47 6.89
N GLN A 110 -5.34 -17.61 7.54
CA GLN A 110 -4.17 -18.01 8.32
C GLN A 110 -3.77 -16.89 9.27
N GLY A 111 -3.03 -17.21 10.32
CA GLY A 111 -2.49 -16.20 11.23
C GLY A 111 -1.18 -16.64 11.84
N LYS A 112 -0.32 -15.68 12.14
CA LYS A 112 1.00 -15.91 12.75
C LYS A 112 1.13 -15.10 14.03
N GLN A 113 1.44 -15.79 15.11
CA GLN A 113 1.83 -15.16 16.37
C GLN A 113 3.27 -14.70 16.26
N LEU A 114 3.55 -13.49 16.73
CA LEU A 114 4.84 -12.84 16.67
C LEU A 114 5.31 -12.49 18.08
N ASP A 115 6.59 -12.73 18.31
CA ASP A 115 7.38 -12.27 19.45
C ASP A 115 8.81 -12.13 18.95
N THR A 116 9.14 -10.93 18.48
CA THR A 116 10.40 -10.64 17.79
C THR A 116 11.34 -9.76 18.64
N GLY A 117 10.86 -9.32 19.81
CA GLY A 117 11.53 -8.28 20.60
C GLY A 117 11.87 -7.05 19.74
N ASP A 118 13.11 -6.61 19.82
CA ASP A 118 13.62 -5.46 19.05
C ASP A 118 14.19 -5.84 17.67
N VAL A 119 14.00 -7.08 17.21
CA VAL A 119 14.54 -7.55 15.94
C VAL A 119 13.49 -7.45 14.84
N ALA A 120 13.73 -6.58 13.86
CA ALA A 120 12.93 -6.56 12.65
C ALA A 120 12.99 -7.93 11.94
N THR A 121 11.82 -8.53 11.73
CA THR A 121 11.65 -9.86 11.17
C THR A 121 10.71 -9.80 9.98
N GLU A 122 11.02 -10.55 8.93
CA GLU A 122 10.12 -10.64 7.78
C GLU A 122 9.03 -11.69 7.97
N LEU A 123 7.83 -11.33 7.57
CA LEU A 123 6.64 -12.16 7.63
C LEU A 123 6.02 -12.30 6.25
N GLU A 124 5.91 -13.52 5.74
CA GLU A 124 5.28 -13.81 4.45
C GLU A 124 4.01 -14.65 4.61
N PHE A 125 2.96 -14.30 3.86
CA PHE A 125 1.75 -15.11 3.69
C PHE A 125 1.46 -15.31 2.22
N ARG A 126 1.26 -16.57 1.79
CA ARG A 126 0.89 -16.90 0.41
C ARG A 126 -0.60 -17.15 0.27
N VAL A 127 -1.18 -16.66 -0.82
CA VAL A 127 -2.62 -16.75 -1.11
C VAL A 127 -2.84 -17.13 -2.56
N SER A 128 -3.42 -18.31 -2.77
CA SER A 128 -3.92 -18.70 -4.08
C SER A 128 -5.12 -17.83 -4.48
N LEU A 129 -5.13 -17.36 -5.72
CA LEU A 129 -6.21 -16.59 -6.32
C LEU A 129 -7.33 -17.47 -6.92
N ALA A 130 -7.21 -18.81 -6.85
CA ALA A 130 -8.20 -19.74 -7.36
C ALA A 130 -9.66 -19.51 -6.88
N PRO A 131 -9.94 -19.16 -5.60
CA PRO A 131 -11.32 -19.04 -5.12
C PRO A 131 -12.00 -17.68 -5.38
N PHE A 132 -11.39 -16.79 -6.18
CA PHE A 132 -11.85 -15.41 -6.38
C PHE A 132 -12.51 -15.15 -7.74
N GLU A 133 -13.09 -16.18 -8.37
CA GLU A 133 -13.71 -16.10 -9.71
C GLU A 133 -14.82 -15.04 -9.77
N ASP A 134 -15.69 -15.03 -8.77
CA ASP A 134 -16.90 -14.19 -8.76
C ASP A 134 -16.76 -12.91 -7.92
N GLY A 135 -15.59 -12.68 -7.32
CA GLY A 135 -15.38 -11.54 -6.42
C GLY A 135 -14.59 -11.89 -5.16
N GLY A 136 -14.19 -10.85 -4.45
CA GLY A 136 -13.51 -10.96 -3.16
C GLY A 136 -12.19 -10.20 -3.09
N TRP A 137 -11.82 -9.85 -1.87
CA TRP A 137 -10.60 -9.15 -1.50
C TRP A 137 -9.79 -10.02 -0.54
N VAL A 138 -8.52 -9.68 -0.38
CA VAL A 138 -7.64 -10.25 0.65
C VAL A 138 -7.04 -9.12 1.45
N TRP A 139 -6.98 -9.24 2.76
CA TRP A 139 -6.34 -8.24 3.63
C TRP A 139 -5.74 -8.93 4.85
N PHE A 140 -5.05 -8.16 5.67
CA PHE A 140 -4.54 -8.62 6.94
C PHE A 140 -4.97 -7.68 8.07
N ASP A 141 -5.07 -8.22 9.28
CA ASP A 141 -5.30 -7.46 10.50
C ASP A 141 -4.17 -7.73 11.49
N VAL A 142 -3.95 -6.78 12.37
CA VAL A 142 -2.94 -6.81 13.41
C VAL A 142 -3.63 -6.71 14.76
N ALA A 143 -3.29 -7.61 15.68
CA ALA A 143 -3.78 -7.57 17.06
C ALA A 143 -2.63 -7.67 18.04
N THR A 144 -2.60 -6.77 19.02
CA THR A 144 -1.61 -6.75 20.10
C THR A 144 -2.26 -7.08 21.44
N ARG A 145 -1.43 -7.45 22.43
CA ARG A 145 -1.91 -7.75 23.80
C ARG A 145 -1.19 -6.91 24.84
N HIS A 146 0.09 -7.22 25.08
CA HIS A 146 0.87 -6.63 26.17
C HIS A 146 1.94 -5.66 25.66
N GLU A 147 2.44 -5.89 24.45
CA GLU A 147 3.49 -5.11 23.82
C GLU A 147 2.98 -4.52 22.50
N ALA A 148 3.70 -3.51 22.00
CA ALA A 148 3.42 -2.94 20.71
C ALA A 148 3.93 -3.87 19.59
N LEU A 149 3.35 -3.72 18.40
CA LEU A 149 3.84 -4.35 17.19
C LEU A 149 3.94 -3.29 16.08
N THR A 150 5.14 -3.10 15.55
CA THR A 150 5.38 -2.26 14.38
C THR A 150 5.24 -3.11 13.13
N VAL A 151 4.53 -2.58 12.13
CA VAL A 151 4.45 -3.13 10.77
C VAL A 151 5.03 -2.10 9.82
N ALA A 152 6.00 -2.51 9.02
CA ALA A 152 6.69 -1.69 8.04
C ALA A 152 6.85 -2.41 6.70
N ASP A 153 7.08 -1.64 5.64
CA ASP A 153 7.47 -2.11 4.30
C ASP A 153 6.58 -3.23 3.76
N GLY A 154 5.28 -3.14 4.06
CA GLY A 154 4.30 -4.12 3.63
C GLY A 154 4.07 -4.06 2.13
N ALA A 155 3.99 -5.21 1.46
CA ALA A 155 3.68 -5.29 0.04
C ALA A 155 2.98 -6.60 -0.34
N TRP A 156 2.03 -6.50 -1.26
CA TRP A 156 1.54 -7.60 -2.07
C TRP A 156 2.47 -7.78 -3.27
N MET A 157 2.95 -9.00 -3.48
CA MET A 157 3.97 -9.32 -4.47
C MET A 157 3.74 -10.66 -5.16
N VAL A 158 4.47 -10.89 -6.24
CA VAL A 158 4.58 -12.16 -6.96
C VAL A 158 6.00 -12.71 -6.84
N ASP A 159 6.20 -14.00 -7.11
CA ASP A 159 7.52 -14.62 -7.05
C ASP A 159 8.42 -14.19 -8.22
N GLU A 160 7.85 -14.11 -9.42
CA GLU A 160 8.59 -13.74 -10.63
C GLU A 160 8.56 -12.23 -10.86
N PRO A 161 9.69 -11.61 -11.22
CA PRO A 161 9.73 -10.20 -11.58
C PRO A 161 8.75 -9.86 -12.71
N LEU A 162 8.02 -8.77 -12.54
CA LEU A 162 7.17 -8.18 -13.56
C LEU A 162 8.04 -7.68 -14.72
N PRO A 163 7.55 -7.80 -15.97
CA PRO A 163 8.27 -7.29 -17.12
C PRO A 163 8.40 -5.75 -17.02
N PRO A 164 9.58 -5.17 -17.29
CA PRO A 164 9.76 -3.72 -17.20
C PRO A 164 8.85 -3.01 -18.20
N ARG A 165 8.25 -1.89 -17.78
CA ARG A 165 7.37 -1.08 -18.63
C ARG A 165 7.78 0.39 -18.54
N ALA A 166 8.01 0.98 -19.71
CA ALA A 166 8.15 2.41 -19.86
C ALA A 166 6.75 3.05 -19.84
N LEU A 167 6.55 4.03 -18.95
CA LEU A 167 5.32 4.82 -18.87
C LEU A 167 5.56 6.21 -19.47
N ALA A 168 4.60 6.69 -20.25
CA ALA A 168 4.50 8.09 -20.62
C ALA A 168 3.14 8.63 -20.14
N VAL A 169 3.15 9.77 -19.45
CA VAL A 169 1.94 10.41 -18.91
C VAL A 169 1.62 11.64 -19.75
N ALA A 170 0.34 11.81 -20.10
CA ALA A 170 -0.14 13.01 -20.78
C ALA A 170 -1.12 13.75 -19.86
N ILE A 171 -0.83 15.02 -19.56
CA ILE A 171 -1.65 15.90 -18.72
C ILE A 171 -2.19 17.01 -19.63
N THR A 172 -3.50 16.99 -19.88
CA THR A 172 -4.19 18.07 -20.58
C THR A 172 -4.64 19.13 -19.57
N THR A 173 -4.41 20.40 -19.86
CA THR A 173 -4.81 21.50 -18.96
C THR A 173 -5.32 22.71 -19.72
N PHE A 174 -6.19 23.48 -19.07
CA PHE A 174 -6.79 24.70 -19.60
C PHE A 174 -6.96 25.71 -18.45
N ASN A 175 -6.15 26.77 -18.46
CA ASN A 175 -6.20 27.86 -17.46
C ASN A 175 -6.11 27.38 -16.00
N ARG A 176 -5.41 26.26 -15.77
CA ARG A 176 -5.13 25.67 -14.45
C ARG A 176 -3.64 25.40 -14.28
N PRO A 177 -2.79 26.45 -14.31
CA PRO A 177 -1.35 26.28 -14.26
C PRO A 177 -0.89 25.67 -12.93
N ALA A 178 -1.45 26.12 -11.80
CA ALA A 178 -1.11 25.62 -10.47
C ALA A 178 -1.43 24.12 -10.33
N ASP A 179 -2.65 23.70 -10.68
CA ASP A 179 -3.05 22.29 -10.65
C ASP A 179 -2.14 21.41 -11.53
N CYS A 180 -1.74 21.91 -12.70
CA CYS A 180 -0.86 21.18 -13.60
C CYS A 180 0.56 21.03 -13.04
N VAL A 181 1.13 22.09 -12.45
CA VAL A 181 2.44 22.03 -11.80
C VAL A 181 2.41 21.08 -10.62
N ALA A 182 1.38 21.16 -9.77
CA ALA A 182 1.19 20.25 -8.64
C ALA A 182 1.09 18.78 -9.10
N ALA A 183 0.35 18.50 -10.18
CA ALA A 183 0.25 17.15 -10.72
C ALA A 183 1.59 16.60 -11.24
N VAL A 184 2.42 17.45 -11.86
CA VAL A 184 3.76 17.04 -12.32
C VAL A 184 4.70 16.80 -11.14
N LEU A 185 4.68 17.69 -10.14
CA LEU A 185 5.47 17.50 -8.91
C LEU A 185 5.07 16.23 -8.16
N ALA A 186 3.77 15.92 -8.08
CA ALA A 186 3.27 14.70 -7.44
C ALA A 186 3.78 13.42 -8.10
N LEU A 187 3.99 13.41 -9.44
CA LEU A 187 4.60 12.27 -10.12
C LEU A 187 6.06 12.04 -9.70
N ALA A 188 6.74 13.09 -9.21
CA ALA A 188 8.13 13.04 -8.77
C ALA A 188 8.30 12.73 -7.27
N GLU A 189 7.21 12.67 -6.49
CA GLU A 189 7.28 12.41 -5.04
C GLU A 189 7.62 10.95 -4.69
N ASP A 190 7.46 10.01 -5.64
CA ASP A 190 7.69 8.59 -5.41
C ASP A 190 8.72 8.03 -6.40
N GLU A 191 9.87 7.61 -5.88
CA GLU A 191 10.99 7.06 -6.67
C GLU A 191 10.59 5.85 -7.52
N ALA A 192 9.64 5.02 -7.08
CA ALA A 192 9.19 3.89 -7.88
C ALA A 192 8.33 4.33 -9.08
N VAL A 193 7.61 5.45 -8.95
CA VAL A 193 6.89 6.06 -10.07
C VAL A 193 7.88 6.70 -11.04
N LEU A 194 8.85 7.47 -10.53
CA LEU A 194 9.91 8.07 -11.34
C LEU A 194 10.72 7.02 -12.10
N GLY A 195 11.04 5.89 -11.46
CA GLY A 195 11.82 4.82 -12.05
C GLY A 195 11.21 4.19 -13.31
N VAL A 196 9.89 4.32 -13.51
CA VAL A 196 9.19 3.82 -14.73
C VAL A 196 8.75 4.93 -15.68
N LEU A 197 8.78 6.20 -15.23
CA LEU A 197 8.31 7.35 -15.99
C LEU A 197 9.36 7.81 -16.99
N THR A 198 9.08 7.64 -18.28
CA THR A 198 9.98 8.06 -19.36
C THR A 198 9.73 9.47 -19.86
N ARG A 199 8.48 9.94 -19.80
CA ARG A 199 8.10 11.27 -20.29
C ARG A 199 6.78 11.74 -19.72
N VAL A 200 6.69 13.05 -19.46
CA VAL A 200 5.44 13.75 -19.19
C VAL A 200 5.16 14.74 -20.33
N PHE A 201 3.98 14.64 -20.93
CA PHE A 201 3.50 15.56 -21.95
C PHE A 201 2.44 16.47 -21.34
N VAL A 202 2.71 17.78 -21.27
CA VAL A 202 1.72 18.77 -20.86
C VAL A 202 1.10 19.40 -22.11
N VAL A 203 -0.19 19.13 -22.33
CA VAL A 203 -0.97 19.69 -23.44
C VAL A 203 -1.74 20.90 -22.91
N ASP A 204 -1.11 22.06 -22.98
CA ASP A 204 -1.63 23.33 -22.47
C ASP A 204 -2.45 24.08 -23.54
N GLN A 205 -3.77 23.98 -23.40
CA GLN A 205 -4.76 24.60 -24.29
C GLN A 205 -5.26 25.96 -23.76
N GLY A 206 -4.77 26.41 -22.60
CA GLY A 206 -5.20 27.64 -21.95
C GLY A 206 -4.57 28.90 -22.53
N SER A 207 -5.12 30.05 -22.16
CA SER A 207 -4.49 31.36 -22.35
C SER A 207 -3.52 31.71 -21.22
N VAL A 208 -3.72 31.18 -20.01
CA VAL A 208 -2.78 31.27 -18.87
C VAL A 208 -1.88 30.05 -18.89
N LYS A 209 -0.59 30.25 -19.20
CA LYS A 209 0.32 29.13 -19.51
C LYS A 209 0.96 28.52 -18.26
N VAL A 210 1.04 27.19 -18.25
CA VAL A 210 1.71 26.40 -17.20
C VAL A 210 3.18 26.80 -17.07
N ARG A 211 3.87 26.98 -18.20
CA ARG A 211 5.30 27.32 -18.24
C ARG A 211 5.62 28.67 -17.59
N ASP A 212 4.62 29.55 -17.46
CA ASP A 212 4.77 30.88 -16.89
C ASP A 212 4.46 30.86 -15.37
N HIS A 213 4.09 29.70 -14.80
CA HIS A 213 3.89 29.53 -13.36
C HIS A 213 5.22 29.60 -12.62
N HIS A 214 5.25 30.30 -11.48
CA HIS A 214 6.47 30.51 -10.69
C HIS A 214 7.16 29.21 -10.23
N GLU A 215 6.40 28.16 -9.97
CA GLU A 215 6.92 26.84 -9.57
C GLU A 215 7.22 25.90 -10.75
N PHE A 216 7.03 26.34 -12.00
CA PHE A 216 7.23 25.47 -13.16
C PHE A 216 8.66 24.89 -13.22
N ALA A 217 9.66 25.68 -12.85
CA ALA A 217 11.06 25.23 -12.85
C ALA A 217 11.35 24.11 -11.83
N ALA A 218 10.55 23.97 -10.77
CA ALA A 218 10.68 22.86 -9.83
C ALA A 218 10.08 21.55 -10.38
N ALA A 219 9.23 21.65 -11.41
CA ALA A 219 8.51 20.52 -12.01
C ALA A 219 9.18 19.98 -13.30
N THR A 220 10.38 20.47 -13.65
CA THR A 220 11.11 20.13 -14.88
C THR A 220 12.56 19.78 -14.58
#